data_AF-A0A0K8Q2I5-F1
#
_entry.id   AF-A0A0K8Q2I5-F1
#
_cell.length_a   1.000
_cell.length_b   1.000
_cell.length_c   1.000
_cell.angle_alpha   90.00
_cell.angle_beta   90.00
_cell.angle_gamma   90.00
#
_symmetry.space_group_name_H-M   'P 1'
#
loop_
_entity.id
_entity.type
_entity.pdbx_description
1 polymer ?
#
loop_
_entity_poly.entity_id
_entity_poly.type
_entity_poly.pdbx_seq_one_letter_code
_entity_poly.pdbx_strand_id
1 'polypeptide(L)' 'MGLGHKIKNAAEKAVGEAKEAFGKLTNNNKLETEGKIEKSTADVKQVGEDVKDAFNEK' A
#
# COMPACT_ATOMS: atom_id res chain seq x y z
N MET A 1 6.00 1.54 22.29
CA MET A 1 5.60 1.61 20.87
C MET A 1 5.42 3.06 20.48
N GLY A 2 6.42 3.61 19.79
CA GLY A 2 6.70 5.05 19.73
C GLY A 2 5.90 5.84 18.69
N LEU A 3 5.69 7.13 19.01
CA LEU A 3 5.09 8.16 18.15
C LEU A 3 5.69 8.21 16.74
N GLY A 4 6.97 7.86 16.59
CA GLY A 4 7.65 7.77 15.30
C GLY A 4 7.00 6.77 14.32
N HIS A 5 6.43 5.66 14.81
CA HIS A 5 5.74 4.70 13.94
C HIS A 5 4.42 5.26 13.39
N LYS A 6 3.63 5.97 14.21
CA LYS A 6 2.37 6.58 13.75
C LYS A 6 2.63 7.70 12.74
N ILE A 7 3.65 8.53 12.99
CA ILE A 7 4.02 9.63 12.09
C ILE A 7 4.54 9.08 10.76
N LYS A 8 5.40 8.05 10.79
CA LYS A 8 5.90 7.43 9.57
C LYS A 8 4.79 6.80 8.75
N ASN A 9 3.84 6.12 9.39
CA ASN A 9 2.70 5.51 8.71
C ASN A 9 1.73 6.56 8.13
N ALA A 10 1.57 7.69 8.79
CA ALA A 10 0.78 8.81 8.28
C ALA A 10 1.47 9.52 7.12
N ALA A 11 2.80 9.69 7.20
CA ALA A 11 3.61 10.27 6.14
C ALA A 11 3.59 9.40 4.88
N GLU A 12 3.73 8.08 5.01
CA GLU A 12 3.65 7.15 3.87
C GLU A 12 2.26 7.15 3.23
N LYS A 13 1.18 7.22 4.03
CA LYS A 13 -0.18 7.42 3.50
C LYS A 13 -0.33 8.73 2.74
N ALA A 14 0.15 9.84 3.32
CA ALA A 14 0.05 11.16 2.69
C ALA A 14 0.87 11.22 1.39
N VAL A 15 2.06 10.61 1.36
CA VAL A 15 2.89 10.51 0.15
C VAL A 15 2.24 9.62 -0.91
N GLY A 16 1.60 8.52 -0.52
CA GLY A 16 0.86 7.64 -1.42
C GLY A 16 -0.34 8.35 -2.05
N GLU A 17 -1.18 9.01 -1.24
CA GLU A 17 -2.31 9.81 -1.73
C GLU A 17 -1.86 10.97 -2.61
N ALA A 18 -0.75 11.64 -2.24
CA ALA A 18 -0.16 12.68 -3.07
C ALA A 18 0.29 12.12 -4.43
N LYS A 19 0.97 10.97 -4.48
CA LYS A 19 1.36 10.33 -5.75
C LYS A 19 0.14 9.91 -6.59
N GLU A 20 -0.90 9.37 -5.97
CA GLU A 20 -2.15 9.02 -6.68
C GLU A 20 -2.83 10.26 -7.27
N ALA A 21 -2.96 11.33 -6.48
CA ALA A 21 -3.54 12.59 -6.92
C ALA A 21 -2.70 13.25 -8.03
N PHE A 22 -1.37 13.26 -7.88
CA PHE A 22 -0.45 13.84 -8.84
C PHE A 22 -0.38 13.03 -10.14
N GLY A 23 -0.45 11.70 -10.05
CA GLY A 23 -0.55 10.79 -11.19
C GLY A 23 -1.83 11.00 -12.00
N LYS A 24 -2.97 11.15 -11.31
CA LYS A 24 -4.26 11.51 -11.92
C LYS A 24 -4.21 12.87 -12.60
N LEU A 25 -3.66 13.88 -11.93
CA LEU A 25 -3.56 15.25 -12.44
C LEU A 25 -2.62 15.38 -13.64
N THR A 26 -1.50 14.67 -13.63
CA THR A 26 -0.50 14.70 -14.72
C THR A 26 -0.88 13.76 -15.88
N ASN A 27 -1.99 13.01 -15.79
CA ASN A 27 -2.34 11.95 -16.73
C ASN A 27 -1.19 10.92 -16.90
N ASN A 28 -0.39 10.74 -15.84
CA ASN A 28 0.74 9.81 -15.86
C ASN A 28 0.21 8.43 -15.48
N ASN A 29 -0.29 7.72 -16.49
CA ASN A 29 -0.87 6.38 -16.38
C ASN A 29 0.08 5.40 -15.67
N LYS A 30 1.40 5.64 -15.74
CA LYS A 30 2.42 4.84 -15.07
C LYS A 30 2.38 4.98 -13.54
N LEU A 31 2.22 6.21 -13.01
CA LEU A 31 2.13 6.45 -11.57
C LEU A 31 0.82 5.94 -10.98
N GLU A 32 -0.30 6.10 -11.70
CA GLU A 32 -1.59 5.54 -11.27
C GLU A 32 -1.56 4.01 -11.29
N THR A 33 -0.97 3.42 -12.34
CA THR A 33 -0.85 1.96 -12.47
C THR A 33 0.09 1.38 -11.43
N GLU A 34 1.26 1.99 -11.17
CA GLU A 34 2.16 1.54 -10.10
C GLU A 34 1.46 1.59 -8.73
N GLY A 35 0.74 2.67 -8.40
CA GLY A 35 0.00 2.78 -7.13
C GLY A 35 -1.13 1.74 -6.99
N LYS A 36 -1.87 1.46 -8.08
CA LYS A 36 -2.90 0.42 -8.08
C LYS A 36 -2.31 -0.99 -7.99
N ILE A 37 -1.26 -1.27 -8.75
CA ILE A 37 -0.58 -2.57 -8.74
C ILE A 37 0.02 -2.84 -7.36
N GLU A 38 0.66 -1.84 -6.75
CA GLU A 38 1.26 -1.97 -5.42
C GLU A 38 0.19 -2.24 -4.34
N LYS A 39 -0.98 -1.57 -4.40
CA LYS A 39 -2.15 -1.90 -3.57
C LYS A 39 -2.64 -3.33 -3.79
N SER A 40 -2.88 -3.73 -5.03
CA SER A 40 -3.36 -5.08 -5.33
C SER A 40 -2.37 -6.17 -4.95
N THR A 41 -1.07 -5.94 -5.16
CA THR A 41 -0.01 -6.88 -4.72
C THR A 41 0.05 -6.97 -3.20
N ALA A 42 -0.10 -5.86 -2.49
CA ALA A 42 -0.12 -5.85 -1.03
C ALA A 42 -1.33 -6.61 -0.48
N ASP A 43 -2.54 -6.35 -1.00
CA ASP A 43 -3.76 -7.08 -0.64
C ASP A 43 -3.63 -8.58 -0.92
N VAL A 44 -3.10 -8.96 -2.10
CA VAL A 44 -2.89 -10.36 -2.47
C VAL A 44 -1.85 -11.03 -1.58
N LYS A 45 -0.74 -10.35 -1.26
CA LYS A 45 0.25 -10.88 -0.31
C LYS A 45 -0.32 -11.04 1.08
N GLN A 46 -1.08 -10.05 1.55
CA GLN A 46 -1.65 -10.06 2.88
C GLN A 46 -2.68 -11.18 3.02
N VAL A 47 -3.60 -11.33 2.06
CA VAL A 47 -4.54 -12.47 2.01
C VAL A 47 -3.80 -13.80 1.88
N GLY A 48 -2.75 -13.86 1.06
CA GLY A 48 -1.94 -15.05 0.89
C GLY A 48 -1.19 -15.46 2.16
N GLU A 49 -0.64 -14.50 2.90
CA GLU A 49 -0.04 -14.74 4.21
C GLU A 49 -1.08 -15.11 5.25
N ASP A 50 -2.23 -14.43 5.32
CA ASP A 50 -3.31 -14.75 6.27
C ASP A 50 -3.81 -16.19 6.09
N VAL A 51 -4.03 -16.60 4.83
CA VAL A 51 -4.44 -17.98 4.49
C VAL A 51 -3.33 -18.98 4.82
N LYS A 52 -2.07 -18.64 4.54
CA LYS A 52 -0.93 -19.52 4.80
C LYS A 52 -0.68 -19.67 6.29
N ASP A 53 -0.80 -18.60 7.07
CA ASP A 53 -0.66 -18.56 8.53
C ASP A 53 -1.77 -19.39 9.19
N ALA A 54 -3.03 -19.19 8.78
CA ALA A 54 -4.17 -20.00 9.23
C ALA A 54 -4.05 -21.49 8.87
N PHE A 55 -3.31 -21.82 7.81
CA PHE A 55 -3.01 -23.22 7.43
C PHE A 55 -1.80 -23.78 8.16
N ASN A 56 -0.84 -22.94 8.54
CA ASN A 56 0.38 -23.34 9.23
C ASN A 56 0.17 -23.47 10.74
N GLU A 57 -0.90 -22.87 11.29
CA GLU A 57 -1.31 -22.98 12.69
C GLU A 57 -2.23 -24.19 12.99
N LYS A 58 -2.46 -25.09 12.02
CA LYS A 58 -3.27 -26.31 12.16
C LYS A 58 -2.47 -27.60 12.12
#